data_AF-A0A432GXA0-F1
#
_entry.id   AF-A0A432GXA0-F1
#
_cell.length_a   1.000
_cell.length_b   1.000
_cell.length_c   1.000
_cell.angle_alpha   90.00
_cell.angle_beta   90.00
_cell.angle_gamma   90.00
#
_symmetry.space_group_name_H-M   'P 1'
#
loop_
_entity.id
_entity.type
_entity.pdbx_description
1 polymer ?
#
loop_
_entity_poly.entity_id
_entity_poly.type
_entity_poly.pdbx_seq_one_letter_code
_entity_poly.pdbx_strand_id
1 'polypeptide(L)'
;MKPFKVAIPKSVEQASRFQKSDDSPFIAGGTDLLARIKEYVVQPETIVDLKRIEGMTGITSTDDGIRIGALTTMNEVATDGSVTDDYPALSETIMNAATPQIRNMATIGGNICQKPRCWYLRHEGYSCAKNGGSGCWAREGENEFHAIFDNQVCAVTSPSNVAPVLVAYSALIEIQGGEEKREIPAEDFFITPDQDPGREVLLEPGEVVISIHL
;
A
#
# COMPACT_ATOMS: atom_id res chain seq x y z
N MET A 1 21.02 -7.42 0.84
CA MET A 1 19.78 -8.22 0.78
C MET A 1 20.11 -9.68 1.04
N LYS A 2 19.31 -10.38 1.87
CA LYS A 2 19.42 -11.84 2.00
C LYS A 2 18.78 -12.51 0.77
N PRO A 3 19.22 -13.73 0.38
CA PRO A 3 18.53 -14.50 -0.65
C PRO A 3 17.08 -14.78 -0.26
N PHE A 4 16.16 -14.69 -1.22
CA PHE A 4 14.75 -15.02 -1.04
C PHE A 4 14.19 -15.73 -2.28
N LYS A 5 13.11 -16.47 -2.10
CA LYS A 5 12.35 -17.11 -3.18
C LYS A 5 11.31 -16.14 -3.74
N VAL A 6 10.95 -16.31 -5.02
CA VAL A 6 9.83 -15.59 -5.63
C VAL A 6 8.75 -16.60 -6.01
N ALA A 7 7.59 -16.48 -5.38
CA ALA A 7 6.39 -17.25 -5.73
C ALA A 7 5.61 -16.48 -6.79
N ILE A 8 5.16 -17.18 -7.84
CA ILE A 8 4.46 -16.60 -8.99
C ILE A 8 3.07 -17.24 -9.09
N PRO A 9 2.09 -16.76 -8.31
CA PRO A 9 0.71 -17.21 -8.42
C PRO A 9 0.09 -16.84 -9.77
N LYS A 10 -0.92 -17.60 -10.18
CA LYS A 10 -1.74 -17.34 -11.38
C LYS A 10 -3.12 -16.78 -11.06
N SER A 11 -3.46 -16.70 -9.78
CA SER A 11 -4.74 -16.20 -9.29
C SER A 11 -4.60 -15.62 -7.89
N VAL A 12 -5.58 -14.83 -7.44
CA VAL A 12 -5.57 -14.24 -6.10
C VAL A 12 -5.67 -15.32 -5.03
N GLU A 13 -6.49 -16.36 -5.25
CA GLU A 13 -6.62 -17.50 -4.34
C GLU A 13 -5.26 -18.19 -4.13
N GLN A 14 -4.48 -18.34 -5.19
CA GLN A 14 -3.14 -18.91 -5.11
C GLN A 14 -2.17 -17.96 -4.40
N ALA A 15 -2.28 -16.65 -4.62
CA ALA A 15 -1.49 -15.65 -3.92
C ALA A 15 -1.75 -15.69 -2.41
N SER A 16 -3.02 -15.75 -1.99
CA SER A 16 -3.43 -15.89 -0.59
C SER A 16 -2.82 -17.12 0.07
N ARG A 17 -2.81 -18.27 -0.64
CA ARG A 17 -2.19 -19.51 -0.12
C ARG A 17 -0.66 -19.41 0.03
N PHE A 18 -0.02 -18.57 -0.77
CA PHE A 18 1.42 -18.36 -0.72
C PHE A 18 1.85 -17.37 0.36
N GLN A 19 1.02 -16.38 0.71
CA GLN A 19 1.26 -15.51 1.86
C GLN A 19 0.84 -16.21 3.16
N LYS A 20 1.74 -17.04 3.70
CA LYS A 20 1.50 -17.76 4.97
C LYS A 20 1.56 -16.88 6.21
N SER A 21 2.25 -15.74 6.12
CA SER A 21 2.39 -14.71 7.16
C SER A 21 2.87 -13.40 6.52
N ASP A 22 2.96 -12.35 7.33
CA ASP A 22 3.55 -11.07 6.91
C ASP A 22 5.04 -11.16 6.50
N ASP A 23 5.71 -12.28 6.82
CA ASP A 23 7.08 -12.57 6.38
C ASP A 23 7.17 -13.00 4.91
N SER A 24 6.02 -13.19 4.24
CA SER A 24 5.93 -13.50 2.81
C SER A 24 5.22 -12.37 2.04
N PRO A 25 5.77 -11.14 2.01
CA PRO A 25 5.08 -9.98 1.48
C PRO A 25 4.73 -10.12 -0.01
N PHE A 26 3.61 -9.52 -0.40
CA PHE A 26 3.28 -9.33 -1.80
C PHE A 26 4.19 -8.30 -2.47
N ILE A 27 4.49 -8.51 -3.75
CA ILE A 27 5.15 -7.53 -4.60
C ILE A 27 4.32 -7.25 -5.85
N ALA A 28 4.14 -5.97 -6.14
CA ALA A 28 3.63 -5.47 -7.41
C ALA A 28 4.73 -4.65 -8.08
N GLY A 29 4.61 -3.32 -8.14
CA GLY A 29 5.65 -2.44 -8.70
C GLY A 29 7.04 -2.55 -8.09
N GLY A 30 7.14 -2.99 -6.84
CA GLY A 30 8.41 -3.20 -6.12
C GLY A 30 9.11 -1.93 -5.65
N THR A 31 8.55 -0.75 -5.94
CA THR A 31 9.15 0.57 -5.64
C THR A 31 9.31 0.84 -4.14
N ASP A 32 8.42 0.31 -3.29
CA ASP A 32 8.56 0.37 -1.83
C ASP A 32 9.27 -0.87 -1.26
N LEU A 33 8.73 -2.07 -1.53
CA LEU A 33 9.19 -3.30 -0.91
C LEU A 33 10.68 -3.58 -1.17
N LEU A 34 11.16 -3.41 -2.40
CA LEU A 34 12.57 -3.69 -2.73
C LEU A 34 13.52 -2.70 -2.04
N ALA A 35 13.10 -1.45 -1.82
CA ALA A 35 13.88 -0.49 -1.05
C ALA A 35 14.01 -0.96 0.41
N ARG A 36 12.89 -1.35 1.03
CA ARG A 36 12.88 -1.88 2.41
C ARG A 36 13.72 -3.15 2.59
N ILE A 37 13.77 -4.03 1.58
CA ILE A 37 14.63 -5.22 1.60
C ILE A 37 16.11 -4.84 1.51
N LYS A 38 16.46 -3.83 0.71
CA LYS A 38 17.84 -3.31 0.60
C LYS A 38 18.28 -2.60 1.88
N GLU A 39 17.36 -1.92 2.54
CA GLU A 39 17.54 -1.24 3.83
C GLU A 39 17.48 -2.21 5.03
N TYR A 40 17.27 -3.51 4.80
CA TYR A 40 17.15 -4.55 5.84
C TYR A 40 15.99 -4.37 6.83
N VAL A 41 15.07 -3.44 6.53
CA VAL A 41 13.83 -3.19 7.29
C VAL A 41 12.89 -4.41 7.23
N VAL A 42 12.89 -5.13 6.11
CA VAL A 42 12.19 -6.41 5.96
C VAL A 42 13.13 -7.42 5.31
N GLN A 43 13.09 -8.67 5.78
CA GLN A 43 14.01 -9.73 5.34
C GLN A 43 13.23 -11.01 5.02
N PRO A 44 12.38 -10.98 3.98
CA PRO A 44 11.48 -12.08 3.69
C PRO A 44 12.24 -13.30 3.18
N GLU A 45 11.76 -14.50 3.50
CA GLU A 45 12.26 -15.73 2.88
C GLU A 45 11.63 -15.97 1.50
N THR A 46 10.39 -15.50 1.32
CA THR A 46 9.60 -15.60 0.08
C THR A 46 8.92 -14.27 -0.22
N ILE A 47 8.86 -13.89 -1.48
CA ILE A 47 8.03 -12.78 -1.97
C ILE A 47 7.00 -13.34 -2.94
N VAL A 48 5.75 -12.87 -2.86
CA VAL A 48 4.66 -13.32 -3.73
C VAL A 48 4.38 -12.27 -4.80
N ASP A 49 4.71 -12.57 -6.05
CA ASP A 49 4.60 -11.64 -7.19
C ASP A 49 3.19 -11.63 -7.79
N LEU A 50 2.49 -10.51 -7.62
CA LEU A 50 1.11 -10.34 -8.08
C LEU A 50 1.03 -9.97 -9.56
N LYS A 51 2.12 -9.55 -10.22
CA LYS A 51 2.08 -8.93 -11.57
C LYS A 51 1.45 -9.78 -12.67
N ARG A 52 1.38 -11.10 -12.48
CA ARG A 52 0.86 -12.04 -13.48
C ARG A 52 -0.60 -12.44 -13.26
N ILE A 53 -1.24 -11.91 -12.22
CA ILE A 53 -2.64 -12.16 -11.94
C ILE A 53 -3.48 -11.26 -12.86
N GLU A 54 -4.35 -11.89 -13.65
CA GLU A 54 -5.24 -11.21 -14.58
C GLU A 54 -6.41 -10.53 -13.85
N GLY A 55 -7.05 -9.54 -14.48
CA GLY A 55 -8.25 -8.87 -13.94
C GLY A 55 -7.97 -7.79 -12.88
N MET A 56 -6.70 -7.54 -12.56
CA MET A 56 -6.28 -6.51 -11.60
C MET A 56 -5.65 -5.28 -12.28
N THR A 57 -5.71 -5.16 -13.60
CA THR A 57 -5.16 -4.02 -14.36
C THR A 57 -6.25 -3.31 -15.15
N GLY A 58 -6.04 -2.02 -15.41
CA GLY A 58 -6.91 -1.21 -16.25
C GLY A 58 -7.97 -0.46 -15.44
N ILE A 59 -8.69 0.40 -16.16
CA ILE A 59 -9.74 1.26 -15.63
C ILE A 59 -10.98 0.98 -16.46
N THR A 60 -12.10 0.77 -15.79
CA THR A 60 -13.38 0.45 -16.43
C THR A 60 -14.49 1.28 -15.81
N SER A 61 -15.31 1.92 -16.64
CA SER A 61 -16.53 2.57 -16.17
C SER A 61 -17.49 1.56 -15.56
N THR A 62 -18.16 1.97 -14.49
CA THR A 62 -19.26 1.25 -13.84
C THR A 62 -20.53 2.11 -13.94
N ASP A 63 -21.65 1.62 -13.44
CA ASP A 63 -22.90 2.39 -13.45
C ASP A 63 -22.82 3.65 -12.56
N ASP A 64 -22.01 3.58 -11.49
CA ASP A 64 -21.90 4.62 -10.47
C ASP A 64 -20.55 5.36 -10.45
N GLY A 65 -19.63 5.04 -11.36
CA GLY A 65 -18.31 5.69 -11.43
C GLY A 65 -17.27 4.88 -12.19
N ILE A 66 -16.11 4.62 -11.57
CA ILE A 66 -15.03 3.82 -12.19
C ILE A 66 -14.46 2.76 -11.25
N ARG A 67 -14.05 1.64 -11.84
CA ARG A 67 -13.23 0.61 -11.21
C ARG A 67 -11.80 0.68 -11.72
N ILE A 68 -10.85 0.82 -10.81
CA ILE A 68 -9.42 0.85 -11.08
C ILE A 68 -8.80 -0.46 -10.56
N GLY A 69 -8.25 -1.29 -11.44
CA GLY A 69 -7.53 -2.49 -11.03
C GLY A 69 -6.30 -2.17 -10.17
N ALA A 70 -6.07 -2.92 -9.09
CA ALA A 70 -5.01 -2.61 -8.12
C ALA A 70 -3.58 -2.66 -8.67
N LEU A 71 -3.35 -3.39 -9.76
CA LEU A 71 -2.07 -3.48 -10.49
C LEU A 71 -1.93 -2.45 -11.61
N THR A 72 -2.93 -1.58 -11.84
CA THR A 72 -2.81 -0.44 -12.74
C THR A 72 -1.72 0.50 -12.22
N THR A 73 -0.82 0.91 -13.10
CA THR A 73 0.28 1.80 -12.70
C THR A 73 -0.24 3.18 -12.35
N MET A 74 0.46 3.88 -11.44
CA MET A 74 0.12 5.25 -11.07
C MET A 74 0.11 6.16 -12.31
N ASN A 75 1.05 5.97 -13.24
CA ASN A 75 1.06 6.75 -14.47
C ASN A 75 -0.19 6.49 -15.33
N GLU A 76 -0.58 5.24 -15.54
CA GLU A 76 -1.82 4.91 -16.27
C GLU A 76 -3.04 5.56 -15.63
N VAL A 77 -3.20 5.44 -14.31
CA VAL A 77 -4.30 6.10 -13.57
C VAL A 77 -4.30 7.60 -13.77
N ALA A 78 -3.15 8.26 -13.66
CA ALA A 78 -3.08 9.71 -13.74
C ALA A 78 -3.31 10.28 -15.14
N THR A 79 -3.13 9.47 -16.19
CA THR A 79 -3.26 9.90 -17.59
C THR A 79 -4.51 9.36 -18.28
N ASP A 80 -5.32 8.56 -17.59
CA ASP A 80 -6.58 8.06 -18.13
C ASP A 80 -7.61 9.18 -18.22
N GLY A 81 -8.29 9.28 -19.38
CA GLY A 81 -9.25 10.34 -19.65
C GLY A 81 -10.41 10.39 -18.64
N SER A 82 -10.92 9.23 -18.21
CA SER A 82 -12.00 9.19 -17.21
C SER A 82 -11.52 9.70 -15.85
N VAL A 83 -10.25 9.47 -15.50
CA VAL A 83 -9.68 9.97 -14.25
C VAL A 83 -9.35 11.46 -14.34
N THR A 84 -8.81 11.94 -15.47
CA THR A 84 -8.49 13.37 -15.63
C THR A 84 -9.72 14.24 -15.68
N ASP A 85 -10.80 13.75 -16.27
CA ASP A 85 -12.02 14.53 -16.52
C ASP A 85 -12.95 14.51 -15.29
N ASP A 86 -13.17 13.33 -14.69
CA ASP A 86 -14.16 13.17 -13.61
C ASP A 86 -13.53 13.13 -12.20
N TYR A 87 -12.25 12.75 -12.08
CA TYR A 87 -11.54 12.59 -10.80
C TYR A 87 -10.21 13.39 -10.75
N PRO A 88 -10.20 14.69 -11.10
CA PRO A 88 -8.96 15.44 -11.35
C PRO A 88 -8.02 15.49 -10.14
N ALA A 89 -8.53 15.50 -8.90
CA ALA A 89 -7.69 15.46 -7.71
C ALA A 89 -6.85 14.17 -7.61
N LEU A 90 -7.35 13.04 -8.11
CA LEU A 90 -6.60 11.78 -8.16
C LEU A 90 -5.49 11.84 -9.20
N SER A 91 -5.78 12.36 -10.40
CA SER A 91 -4.76 12.57 -11.43
C SER A 91 -3.66 13.52 -10.93
N GLU A 92 -4.05 14.68 -10.40
CA GLU A 92 -3.13 15.72 -9.95
C GLU A 92 -2.24 15.25 -8.78
N THR A 93 -2.82 14.58 -7.77
CA THR A 93 -2.01 14.07 -6.65
C THR A 93 -0.98 13.07 -7.16
N ILE A 94 -1.37 12.16 -8.06
CA ILE A 94 -0.45 11.18 -8.61
C ILE A 94 0.66 11.85 -9.42
N MET A 95 0.35 12.83 -10.27
CA MET A 95 1.35 13.51 -11.10
C MET A 95 2.41 14.24 -10.28
N ASN A 96 2.05 14.70 -9.08
CA ASN A 96 2.96 15.35 -8.12
C ASN A 96 3.71 14.35 -7.22
N ALA A 97 3.46 13.05 -7.34
CA ALA A 97 4.11 12.02 -6.53
C ALA A 97 5.36 11.46 -7.19
N ALA A 98 6.45 11.36 -6.41
CA ALA A 98 7.69 10.69 -6.79
C ALA A 98 8.24 11.17 -8.14
N THR A 99 8.87 10.27 -8.91
CA THR A 99 9.41 10.54 -10.25
C THR A 99 8.60 9.79 -11.32
N PRO A 100 8.64 10.22 -12.60
CA PRO A 100 7.98 9.51 -13.68
C PRO A 100 8.35 8.01 -13.76
N GLN A 101 9.61 7.67 -13.51
CA GLN A 101 10.10 6.29 -13.49
C GLN A 101 9.45 5.46 -12.38
N ILE A 102 9.29 6.05 -11.20
CA ILE A 102 8.59 5.40 -10.08
C ILE A 102 7.12 5.24 -10.45
N ARG A 103 6.46 6.26 -11.01
CA ARG A 103 5.02 6.18 -11.38
C ARG A 103 4.72 5.16 -12.46
N ASN A 104 5.66 4.94 -13.39
CA ASN A 104 5.55 3.89 -14.42
C ASN A 104 5.69 2.46 -13.86
N MET A 105 6.19 2.31 -12.63
CA MET A 105 6.34 1.00 -11.98
C MET A 105 5.36 0.81 -10.82
N ALA A 106 5.13 1.85 -10.03
CA ALA A 106 4.27 1.83 -8.87
C ALA A 106 2.83 1.59 -9.31
N THR A 107 2.17 0.62 -8.67
CA THR A 107 0.77 0.29 -8.90
C THR A 107 -0.11 1.00 -7.87
N ILE A 108 -1.37 1.29 -8.20
CA ILE A 108 -2.28 2.01 -7.29
C ILE A 108 -2.49 1.25 -5.96
N GLY A 109 -2.68 -0.08 -6.00
CA GLY A 109 -2.79 -0.92 -4.79
C GLY A 109 -1.50 -0.94 -3.97
N GLY A 110 -0.36 -0.98 -4.66
CA GLY A 110 0.96 -0.85 -4.02
C GLY A 110 1.21 0.52 -3.38
N ASN A 111 0.64 1.61 -3.93
CA ASN A 111 0.75 2.94 -3.36
C ASN A 111 -0.04 3.07 -2.05
N ILE A 112 -1.27 2.58 -2.00
CA ILE A 112 -2.11 2.66 -0.79
C ILE A 112 -1.62 1.74 0.32
N CYS A 113 -0.93 0.65 -0.01
CA CYS A 113 -0.35 -0.29 0.97
C CYS A 113 1.13 0.00 1.31
N GLN A 114 1.69 1.13 0.87
CA GLN A 114 3.12 1.40 1.07
C GLN A 114 3.45 1.70 2.54
N LYS A 115 4.66 1.33 2.98
CA LYS A 115 5.07 1.54 4.38
C LYS A 115 5.63 2.95 4.61
N PRO A 116 5.50 3.48 5.84
CA PRO A 116 6.02 4.81 6.16
C PRO A 116 7.52 5.02 5.98
N ARG A 117 7.90 6.31 5.99
CA ARG A 117 9.27 6.79 5.75
C ARG A 117 10.01 7.23 7.02
N CYS A 118 9.44 7.00 8.20
CA CYS A 118 10.07 7.34 9.49
C CYS A 118 11.51 6.82 9.57
N TRP A 119 12.47 7.69 9.87
CA TRP A 119 13.88 7.32 9.97
C TRP A 119 14.17 6.37 11.13
N TYR A 120 13.40 6.41 12.22
CA TYR A 120 13.53 5.45 13.32
C TYR A 120 13.02 4.06 12.96
N LEU A 121 11.91 3.99 12.20
CA LEU A 121 11.38 2.73 11.67
C LEU A 121 12.36 2.07 10.70
N ARG A 122 13.04 2.89 9.88
CA ARG A 122 13.92 2.43 8.81
C ARG A 122 15.37 2.21 9.23
N HIS A 123 15.66 2.31 10.52
CA HIS A 123 17.00 2.18 11.04
C HIS A 123 17.07 1.09 12.12
N GLU A 124 17.95 0.10 11.92
CA GLU A 124 18.04 -1.10 12.76
C GLU A 124 18.41 -0.83 14.23
N GLY A 125 19.03 0.32 14.51
CA GLY A 125 19.44 0.71 15.86
C GLY A 125 18.30 1.14 16.81
N TYR A 126 17.04 1.15 16.37
CA TYR A 126 15.93 1.64 17.18
C TYR A 126 14.84 0.59 17.42
N SER A 127 14.38 0.49 18.67
CA SER A 127 13.29 -0.39 19.10
C SER A 127 11.92 0.23 18.79
N CYS A 128 11.55 0.28 17.51
CA CYS A 128 10.33 0.93 17.03
C CYS A 128 9.07 0.08 17.31
N ALA A 129 8.04 0.68 17.94
CA ALA A 129 6.75 0.04 18.23
C ALA A 129 6.10 -0.60 16.99
N LYS A 130 6.28 0.02 15.82
CA LYS A 130 5.72 -0.44 14.54
C LYS A 130 6.33 -1.75 14.03
N ASN A 131 7.52 -2.11 14.51
CA ASN A 131 8.18 -3.40 14.24
C ASN A 131 8.25 -4.28 15.50
N GLY A 132 7.30 -4.13 16.43
CA GLY A 132 7.23 -4.92 17.68
C GLY A 132 8.22 -4.47 18.76
N GLY A 133 8.84 -3.31 18.59
CA GLY A 133 9.72 -2.69 19.60
C GLY A 133 8.95 -2.01 20.73
N SER A 134 9.69 -1.28 21.56
CA SER A 134 9.21 -0.76 22.85
C SER A 134 8.63 0.67 22.80
N GLY A 135 8.71 1.38 21.67
CA GLY A 135 7.95 2.63 21.52
C GLY A 135 8.33 3.49 20.31
N CYS A 136 8.01 4.79 20.37
CA CYS A 136 8.12 5.73 19.24
C CYS A 136 9.16 6.83 19.51
N TRP A 137 10.33 6.74 18.87
CA TRP A 137 11.44 7.67 19.15
C TRP A 137 11.30 9.01 18.43
N ALA A 138 10.34 9.13 17.51
CA ALA A 138 9.98 10.41 16.92
C ALA A 138 9.23 11.32 17.90
N ARG A 139 8.69 10.82 19.02
CA ARG A 139 7.96 11.69 19.94
C ARG A 139 8.85 12.72 20.65
N GLU A 140 10.06 12.29 21.03
CA GLU A 140 11.04 13.12 21.76
C GLU A 140 12.32 13.39 20.95
N GLY A 141 12.46 12.74 19.80
CA GLY A 141 13.59 12.91 18.89
C GLY A 141 13.29 13.88 17.75
N GLU A 142 14.06 13.75 16.67
CA GLU A 142 13.84 14.46 15.42
C GLU A 142 12.49 14.05 14.85
N ASN A 143 11.63 15.03 14.57
CA ASN A 143 10.24 14.77 14.19
C ASN A 143 9.64 15.73 13.15
N GLU A 144 10.50 16.44 12.41
CA GLU A 144 10.09 17.42 11.39
C GLU A 144 9.03 16.90 10.39
N PHE A 145 9.09 15.62 9.99
CA PHE A 145 8.14 15.01 9.04
C PHE A 145 7.13 14.04 9.67
N HIS A 146 6.92 14.12 10.98
CA HIS A 146 6.03 13.22 11.72
C HIS A 146 4.66 13.84 11.99
N ALA A 147 3.70 13.00 12.37
CA ALA A 147 2.31 13.37 12.53
C ALA A 147 2.12 14.34 13.70
N ILE A 148 1.30 15.38 13.48
CA ILE A 148 0.88 16.35 14.51
C ILE A 148 -0.47 15.98 15.15
N PHE A 149 -1.24 15.10 14.50
CA PHE A 149 -2.47 14.50 15.01
C PHE A 149 -2.22 13.01 15.31
N ASP A 150 -2.97 12.46 16.27
CA ASP A 150 -3.04 11.01 16.56
C ASP A 150 -1.68 10.31 16.68
N ASN A 151 -0.74 10.98 17.37
CA ASN A 151 0.67 10.59 17.45
C ASN A 151 1.07 9.99 18.82
N GLN A 152 0.11 9.54 19.63
CA GLN A 152 0.37 9.07 20.99
C GLN A 152 1.08 7.72 21.01
N VAL A 153 0.65 6.75 20.20
CA VAL A 153 1.32 5.44 20.10
C VAL A 153 2.50 5.50 19.12
N CYS A 154 2.29 6.08 17.94
CA CYS A 154 3.32 6.22 16.91
C CYS A 154 3.09 7.51 16.13
N ALA A 155 4.12 8.34 15.98
CA ALA A 155 4.02 9.63 15.27
C ALA A 155 4.18 9.51 13.75
N VAL A 156 3.90 8.34 13.17
CA VAL A 156 4.18 8.11 11.76
C VAL A 156 3.11 8.73 10.86
N THR A 157 3.50 9.18 9.67
CA THR A 157 2.57 9.63 8.63
C THR A 157 2.40 8.55 7.55
N SER A 158 1.19 8.44 6.98
CA SER A 158 1.01 7.69 5.74
C SER A 158 1.69 8.46 4.60
N PRO A 159 2.62 7.83 3.85
CA PRO A 159 3.27 8.50 2.73
C PRO A 159 2.47 8.36 1.42
N SER A 160 1.30 7.71 1.45
CA SER A 160 0.42 7.64 0.28
C SER A 160 -0.28 8.99 0.08
N ASN A 161 0.09 9.67 -1.00
CA ASN A 161 -0.58 10.88 -1.47
C ASN A 161 -1.98 10.59 -2.06
N VAL A 162 -2.23 9.33 -2.45
CA VAL A 162 -3.51 8.85 -2.99
C VAL A 162 -4.52 8.58 -1.88
N ALA A 163 -4.08 8.03 -0.74
CA ALA A 163 -4.94 7.70 0.39
C ALA A 163 -5.92 8.82 0.81
N PRO A 164 -5.48 10.07 1.06
CA PRO A 164 -6.41 11.14 1.42
C PRO A 164 -7.43 11.47 0.32
N VAL A 165 -7.07 11.32 -0.95
CA VAL A 165 -7.99 11.55 -2.08
C VAL A 165 -9.05 10.46 -2.16
N LEU A 166 -8.66 9.19 -1.94
CA LEU A 166 -9.62 8.09 -1.89
C LEU A 166 -10.62 8.23 -0.73
N VAL A 167 -10.14 8.66 0.44
CA VAL A 167 -11.02 8.98 1.57
C VAL A 167 -11.96 10.12 1.22
N ALA A 168 -11.45 11.21 0.62
CA ALA A 168 -12.28 12.35 0.23
C ALA A 168 -13.36 12.00 -0.81
N TYR A 169 -13.08 11.04 -1.70
CA TYR A 169 -14.04 10.53 -2.67
C TYR A 169 -14.93 9.40 -2.15
N SER A 170 -14.83 9.04 -0.87
CA SER A 170 -15.59 7.90 -0.30
C SER A 170 -15.40 6.60 -1.08
N ALA A 171 -14.17 6.39 -1.58
CA ALA A 171 -13.83 5.25 -2.41
C ALA A 171 -14.08 3.92 -1.69
N LEU A 172 -14.38 2.87 -2.45
CA LEU A 172 -14.46 1.49 -1.94
C LEU A 172 -13.23 0.70 -2.38
N ILE A 173 -12.57 0.05 -1.42
CA ILE A 173 -11.41 -0.80 -1.67
C ILE A 173 -11.88 -2.25 -1.73
N GLU A 174 -11.85 -2.84 -2.94
CA GLU A 174 -12.18 -4.24 -3.14
C GLU A 174 -10.96 -5.10 -2.80
N ILE A 175 -11.13 -6.00 -1.86
CA ILE A 175 -10.11 -6.94 -1.42
C ILE A 175 -10.59 -8.38 -1.59
N GLN A 176 -9.65 -9.30 -1.71
CA GLN A 176 -9.93 -10.73 -1.82
C GLN A 176 -8.98 -11.54 -0.93
N GLY A 177 -9.55 -12.42 -0.11
CA GLY A 177 -8.85 -13.38 0.73
C GLY A 177 -9.31 -14.80 0.41
N GLY A 178 -8.45 -15.62 -0.19
CA GLY A 178 -8.89 -16.91 -0.72
C GLY A 178 -9.94 -16.70 -1.82
N GLU A 179 -11.11 -17.32 -1.69
CA GLU A 179 -12.22 -17.19 -2.64
C GLU A 179 -13.19 -16.04 -2.28
N GLU A 180 -13.07 -15.48 -1.08
CA GLU A 180 -13.98 -14.46 -0.58
C GLU A 180 -13.54 -13.07 -1.00
N LYS A 181 -14.49 -12.26 -1.48
CA LYS A 181 -14.31 -10.85 -1.81
C LYS A 181 -15.13 -9.99 -0.87
N ARG A 182 -14.57 -8.85 -0.49
CA ARG A 182 -15.28 -7.83 0.28
C ARG A 182 -14.80 -6.44 -0.10
N GLU A 183 -15.66 -5.46 0.13
CA GLU A 183 -15.36 -4.05 -0.05
C GLU A 183 -15.21 -3.38 1.31
N ILE A 184 -14.24 -2.49 1.42
CA ILE A 184 -13.98 -1.70 2.61
C ILE A 184 -14.00 -0.21 2.22
N PRO A 185 -14.79 0.65 2.88
CA PRO A 185 -14.69 2.09 2.68
C PRO A 185 -13.26 2.58 2.90
N ALA A 186 -12.79 3.51 2.08
CA ALA A 186 -11.43 4.02 2.19
C ALA A 186 -11.12 4.60 3.58
N GLU A 187 -12.12 5.21 4.24
CA GLU A 187 -12.00 5.72 5.61
C GLU A 187 -11.71 4.62 6.65
N ASP A 188 -12.22 3.41 6.43
CA ASP A 188 -12.00 2.26 7.31
C ASP A 188 -10.77 1.44 6.89
N PHE A 189 -10.38 1.52 5.62
CA PHE A 189 -9.25 0.78 5.08
C PHE A 189 -7.92 1.28 5.66
N PHE A 190 -7.75 2.60 5.84
CA PHE A 190 -6.55 3.19 6.43
C PHE A 190 -6.68 3.27 7.94
N ILE A 191 -5.90 2.49 8.67
CA ILE A 191 -6.01 2.40 10.13
C ILE A 191 -4.93 3.21 10.84
N THR A 192 -5.26 3.73 12.01
CA THR A 192 -4.36 4.58 12.80
C THR A 192 -3.49 3.73 13.73
N PRO A 193 -2.32 4.25 14.17
CA PRO A 193 -1.49 3.55 15.13
C PRO A 193 -2.15 3.26 16.49
N ASP A 194 -3.21 4.01 16.84
CA ASP A 194 -3.99 3.78 18.06
C ASP A 194 -4.87 2.51 17.95
N GLN A 195 -5.23 2.11 16.72
CA GLN A 195 -5.93 0.84 16.46
C GLN A 195 -4.93 -0.33 16.41
N ASP A 196 -3.89 -0.21 15.59
CA ASP A 196 -2.80 -1.18 15.52
C ASP A 196 -1.50 -0.51 15.02
N PRO A 197 -0.47 -0.34 15.87
CA PRO A 197 0.76 0.30 15.46
C PRO A 197 1.57 -0.52 14.45
N GLY A 198 1.34 -1.84 14.35
CA GLY A 198 2.02 -2.75 13.43
C GLY A 198 1.49 -2.71 12.00
N ARG A 199 0.29 -2.17 11.79
CA ARG A 199 -0.38 -2.11 10.49
C ARG A 199 -0.63 -0.67 10.04
N GLU A 200 -0.95 -0.50 8.77
CA GLU A 200 -1.31 0.80 8.15
C GLU A 200 -2.63 0.70 7.40
N VAL A 201 -2.99 -0.52 7.02
CA VAL A 201 -4.19 -0.83 6.26
C VAL A 201 -4.87 -2.04 6.88
N LEU A 202 -6.19 -2.11 6.72
CA LEU A 202 -7.02 -3.22 7.19
C LEU A 202 -6.95 -4.39 6.18
N LEU A 203 -5.84 -5.13 6.24
CA LEU A 203 -5.65 -6.38 5.49
C LEU A 203 -5.20 -7.48 6.44
N GLU A 204 -5.87 -8.62 6.39
CA GLU A 204 -5.44 -9.84 7.04
C GLU A 204 -4.42 -10.61 6.19
N PRO A 205 -3.62 -11.51 6.81
CA PRO A 205 -2.73 -12.39 6.07
C PRO A 205 -3.50 -13.18 5.00
N GLY A 206 -3.05 -13.05 3.76
CA GLY A 206 -3.62 -13.65 2.57
C GLY A 206 -4.52 -12.69 1.77
N GLU A 207 -4.93 -11.55 2.33
CA GLU A 207 -5.80 -10.60 1.64
C GLU A 207 -5.03 -9.72 0.65
N VAL A 208 -5.58 -9.58 -0.56
CA VAL A 208 -5.00 -8.79 -1.65
C VAL A 208 -6.00 -7.72 -2.06
N VAL A 209 -5.56 -6.47 -2.19
CA VAL A 209 -6.34 -5.42 -2.87
C VAL A 209 -6.43 -5.78 -4.35
N ILE A 210 -7.65 -5.96 -4.85
CA ILE A 210 -7.91 -6.34 -6.25
C ILE A 210 -8.37 -5.16 -7.10
N SER A 211 -9.12 -4.22 -6.52
CA SER A 211 -9.49 -2.97 -7.18
C SER A 211 -9.88 -1.85 -6.22
N ILE A 212 -10.02 -0.65 -6.77
CA ILE A 212 -10.50 0.56 -6.10
C ILE A 212 -11.67 1.08 -6.93
N HIS A 213 -12.78 1.38 -6.28
CA HIS A 213 -13.96 1.97 -6.91
C HIS A 213 -14.13 3.41 -6.43
N LEU A 214 -14.39 4.31 -7.39
CA LEU A 214 -14.67 5.72 -7.19
C LEU A 214 -16.05 6.04 -7.74
#